data_AF-A0A954PJB7-F1
#
_entry.id   AF-A0A954PJB7-F1
#
_cell.length_a   1.000
_cell.length_b   1.000
_cell.length_c   1.000
_cell.angle_alpha   90.00
_cell.angle_beta   90.00
_cell.angle_gamma   90.00
#
_symmetry.space_group_name_H-M   'P 1'
#
loop_
_entity.id
_entity.type
_entity.pdbx_description
1 polymer ?
#
loop_
_entity_poly.entity_id
_entity_poly.type
_entity_poly.pdbx_seq_one_letter_code
_entity_poly.pdbx_strand_id
1 'polypeptide(L)'
;MAGKNNFPKLHNAMWPGLVGRGSPEIPAIDLDTMIKLTVDAEVDGVKFDGIDIFHAAPHTNIDFTDDEVKKFAAKAKKHNLSIGSIVAPVWPPVGGGSAMGSAS
;
A
#
# COMPACT_ATOMS: atom_id res chain seq x y z
N MET A 1 -17.55 -13.62 -11.80
CA MET A 1 -18.94 -13.14 -11.61
C MET A 1 -18.95 -12.37 -10.30
N ALA A 2 -19.21 -11.06 -10.31
CA ALA A 2 -19.31 -10.30 -9.08
C ALA A 2 -20.50 -10.82 -8.25
N GLY A 3 -20.25 -11.20 -7.00
CA GLY A 3 -21.28 -11.69 -6.08
C GLY A 3 -22.34 -10.62 -5.81
N LYS A 4 -23.48 -11.06 -5.28
CA LYS A 4 -24.68 -10.22 -5.02
C LYS A 4 -24.42 -9.01 -4.11
N ASN A 5 -23.29 -8.99 -3.39
CA ASN A 5 -22.87 -7.94 -2.45
C ASN A 5 -21.45 -7.44 -2.78
N ASN A 6 -21.27 -6.82 -3.95
CA ASN A 6 -19.95 -6.40 -4.45
C ASN A 6 -19.44 -5.06 -3.86
N PHE A 7 -20.20 -4.49 -2.91
CA PHE A 7 -19.91 -3.23 -2.25
C PHE A 7 -20.18 -3.32 -0.73
N PRO A 8 -19.36 -2.65 0.11
CA PRO A 8 -18.18 -1.85 -0.28
C PRO A 8 -17.05 -2.70 -0.87
N LYS A 9 -16.15 -2.05 -1.61
CA LYS A 9 -14.97 -2.70 -2.20
C LYS A 9 -13.99 -3.09 -1.11
N LEU A 10 -13.44 -4.30 -1.17
CA LEU A 10 -12.54 -4.80 -0.14
C LEU A 10 -11.09 -4.47 -0.51
N HIS A 11 -10.44 -3.67 0.33
CA HIS A 11 -9.06 -3.24 0.14
C HIS A 11 -8.16 -3.72 1.28
N ASN A 12 -6.92 -4.12 0.95
CA ASN A 12 -5.91 -4.46 1.95
C ASN A 12 -5.01 -3.25 2.24
N ALA A 13 -4.91 -2.85 3.51
CA ALA A 13 -4.04 -1.76 3.91
C ALA A 13 -2.59 -2.23 4.06
N MET A 14 -1.72 -1.77 3.16
CA MET A 14 -0.33 -2.21 3.08
C MET A 14 0.61 -1.23 3.80
N TRP A 15 0.72 -1.37 5.12
CA TRP A 15 1.63 -0.56 5.93
C TRP A 15 2.90 -1.34 6.32
N PRO A 16 4.10 -0.88 5.92
CA PRO A 16 5.35 -1.56 6.26
C PRO A 16 5.60 -1.76 7.76
N GLY A 17 5.15 -0.84 8.61
CA GLY A 17 5.31 -0.94 10.07
C GLY A 17 4.32 -1.87 10.77
N LEU A 18 3.24 -2.26 10.09
CA LEU A 18 2.27 -3.23 10.59
C LEU A 18 2.64 -4.66 10.18
N VAL A 19 3.47 -4.80 9.15
CA VAL A 19 3.80 -6.07 8.49
C VAL A 19 5.33 -6.28 8.50
N GLY A 20 5.86 -6.61 9.69
CA GLY A 20 7.29 -6.73 9.99
C GLY A 20 7.78 -5.59 10.87
N ARG A 21 8.69 -5.84 11.82
CA ARG A 21 9.15 -4.79 12.77
C ARG A 21 10.09 -3.76 12.12
N GLY A 22 10.40 -3.90 10.83
CA GLY A 22 11.22 -2.95 10.08
C GLY A 22 12.65 -2.83 10.59
N SER A 23 13.13 -3.78 11.40
CA SER A 23 14.48 -3.78 11.97
C SER A 23 15.41 -4.66 11.12
N PRO A 24 16.74 -4.50 11.19
CA PRO A 24 17.68 -5.39 10.51
C PRO A 24 17.49 -6.87 10.85
N GLU A 25 17.05 -7.17 12.08
CA GLU A 25 16.80 -8.52 12.58
C GLU A 25 15.44 -9.07 12.14
N ILE A 26 14.47 -8.19 11.87
CA ILE A 26 13.12 -8.53 11.40
C ILE A 26 12.71 -7.52 10.32
N PRO A 27 13.17 -7.73 9.07
CA PRO A 27 12.92 -6.79 7.99
C PRO A 27 11.41 -6.66 7.73
N ALA A 28 11.01 -5.51 7.18
CA ALA A 28 9.66 -5.35 6.67
C ALA A 28 9.44 -6.34 5.51
N ILE A 29 8.24 -6.90 5.40
CA ILE A 29 7.87 -7.69 4.22
C ILE A 29 7.97 -6.79 3.00
N ASP A 30 8.60 -7.24 1.91
CA ASP A 30 8.72 -6.42 0.71
C ASP A 30 7.36 -6.22 0.02
N LEU A 31 7.24 -5.11 -0.72
CA LEU A 31 5.98 -4.70 -1.35
C LEU A 31 5.46 -5.73 -2.37
N ASP A 32 6.34 -6.39 -3.11
CA ASP A 32 5.94 -7.39 -4.10
C ASP A 32 5.38 -8.64 -3.42
N THR A 33 5.98 -9.07 -2.31
CA THR A 33 5.44 -10.13 -1.46
C THR A 33 4.08 -9.73 -0.88
N MET A 34 3.91 -8.49 -0.39
CA MET A 34 2.60 -8.04 0.12
C MET A 34 1.51 -8.04 -0.96
N ILE A 35 1.83 -7.57 -2.17
CA ILE A 35 0.91 -7.61 -3.32
C ILE A 35 0.56 -9.07 -3.64
N LYS A 36 1.57 -9.95 -3.71
CA LYS A 36 1.35 -11.38 -3.98
C LYS A 36 0.43 -12.02 -2.94
N LEU A 37 0.70 -11.82 -1.65
CA LEU A 37 -0.14 -12.34 -0.56
C LEU A 37 -1.57 -11.80 -0.66
N THR A 38 -1.74 -10.54 -1.03
CA THR A 38 -3.07 -9.92 -1.21
C THR A 38 -3.84 -10.54 -2.37
N VAL A 39 -3.16 -10.80 -3.49
CA VAL A 39 -3.76 -11.42 -4.70
C VAL A 39 -4.12 -12.88 -4.47
N ASP A 40 -3.28 -13.60 -3.73
CA ASP A 40 -3.44 -15.01 -3.43
C ASP A 40 -4.49 -15.25 -2.33
N ALA A 41 -4.80 -14.23 -1.51
CA ALA A 41 -5.83 -14.32 -0.47
C ALA A 41 -7.24 -14.47 -1.07
N GLU A 42 -7.89 -15.58 -0.73
CA GLU A 42 -9.22 -15.93 -1.20
C GLU A 42 -10.01 -16.67 -0.11
N VAL A 43 -11.27 -16.27 0.10
CA VAL A 43 -12.22 -16.98 0.96
C VAL A 43 -13.52 -17.13 0.18
N ASP A 44 -13.97 -18.36 -0.03
CA ASP A 44 -15.22 -18.67 -0.74
C ASP A 44 -15.34 -17.99 -2.12
N GLY A 45 -14.22 -17.88 -2.85
CA GLY A 45 -14.17 -17.21 -4.16
C GLY A 45 -14.12 -15.67 -4.10
N VAL A 46 -14.08 -15.08 -2.91
CA VAL A 46 -13.94 -13.63 -2.69
C VAL A 46 -12.47 -13.27 -2.52
N LYS A 47 -12.02 -12.25 -3.25
CA LYS A 47 -10.66 -11.69 -3.21
C LYS A 47 -10.69 -10.21 -2.88
N PHE A 48 -9.53 -9.63 -2.60
CA PHE A 48 -9.38 -8.17 -2.53
C PHE A 48 -9.62 -7.52 -3.90
N ASP A 49 -10.36 -6.41 -3.91
CA ASP A 49 -10.56 -5.54 -5.07
C ASP A 49 -9.40 -4.53 -5.25
N GLY A 50 -8.63 -4.31 -4.19
CA GLY A 50 -7.59 -3.31 -4.18
C GLY A 50 -6.70 -3.31 -2.95
N ILE A 51 -5.84 -2.30 -2.91
CA ILE A 51 -4.86 -2.05 -1.88
C ILE A 51 -4.91 -0.57 -1.48
N ASP A 52 -4.54 -0.30 -0.25
CA ASP A 52 -4.28 1.04 0.26
C ASP A 52 -2.80 1.14 0.61
N ILE A 53 -2.16 2.24 0.24
CA ILE A 53 -0.72 2.41 0.41
C ILE A 53 -0.38 3.45 1.45
N PHE A 54 0.73 3.21 2.15
CA PHE A 54 1.37 4.23 2.95
C PHE A 54 2.53 4.83 2.17
N HIS A 55 2.51 6.14 1.90
CA HIS A 55 3.52 6.83 1.08
C HIS A 55 4.80 7.09 1.86
N ALA A 56 5.50 6.01 2.24
CA ALA A 56 6.77 6.03 2.94
C ALA A 56 7.63 4.81 2.62
N ALA A 57 8.95 4.99 2.74
CA ALA A 57 9.92 3.90 2.65
C ALA A 57 9.61 2.82 3.73
N PRO A 58 9.86 1.53 3.42
CA PRO A 58 10.57 1.01 2.25
C PRO A 58 9.69 0.73 1.02
N HIS A 59 8.36 0.93 1.07
CA HIS A 59 7.47 0.48 0.00
C HIS A 59 7.24 1.51 -1.09
N THR A 60 6.93 2.75 -0.71
CA THR A 60 6.73 3.84 -1.67
C THR A 60 7.48 5.07 -1.18
N ASN A 61 8.42 5.56 -1.97
CA ASN A 61 9.23 6.71 -1.58
C ASN A 61 8.37 7.98 -1.62
N ILE A 62 8.51 8.85 -0.60
CA ILE A 62 7.81 10.14 -0.55
C ILE A 62 8.11 10.99 -1.78
N ASP A 63 9.33 10.89 -2.29
CA ASP A 63 9.84 11.62 -3.45
C ASP A 63 9.67 10.86 -4.77
N PHE A 64 8.59 10.07 -4.93
CA PHE A 64 8.30 9.40 -6.19
C PHE A 64 8.37 10.36 -7.38
N THR A 65 9.14 9.96 -8.38
CA THR A 65 9.06 10.54 -9.72
C THR A 65 7.76 10.09 -10.41
N ASP A 66 7.30 10.87 -11.39
CA ASP A 66 6.12 10.52 -12.21
C ASP A 66 6.24 9.12 -12.84
N ASP A 67 7.44 8.70 -13.20
CA ASP A 67 7.68 7.39 -13.78
C ASP A 67 7.62 6.26 -12.75
N GLU A 68 8.03 6.49 -11.51
CA GLU A 68 7.82 5.55 -10.40
C GLU A 68 6.34 5.40 -10.06
N VAL A 69 5.58 6.50 -10.05
CA VAL A 69 4.12 6.47 -9.88
C VAL A 69 3.47 5.62 -10.97
N LYS A 70 3.82 5.84 -12.25
CA LYS A 70 3.28 5.06 -13.37
C LYS A 70 3.64 3.58 -13.27
N LYS A 71 4.89 3.26 -12.91
CA LYS A 71 5.33 1.86 -12.72
C LYS A 71 4.55 1.18 -11.59
N PHE A 72 4.34 1.87 -10.47
CA PHE A 72 3.57 1.33 -9.36
C PHE A 72 2.09 1.14 -9.72
N ALA A 73 1.46 2.11 -10.37
CA ALA A 73 0.09 1.99 -10.86
C ALA A 73 -0.08 0.84 -11.86
N ALA A 74 0.88 0.68 -12.78
CA ALA A 74 0.90 -0.43 -13.74
C ALA A 74 1.04 -1.79 -13.04
N LYS A 75 1.85 -1.86 -11.97
CA LYS A 75 1.99 -3.06 -11.13
C LYS A 75 0.65 -3.43 -10.48
N ALA A 76 0.00 -2.51 -9.79
CA ALA A 76 -1.31 -2.76 -9.17
C ALA A 76 -2.35 -3.24 -10.20
N LYS A 77 -2.42 -2.55 -11.35
CA LYS A 77 -3.32 -2.90 -12.46
C LYS A 77 -3.06 -4.29 -13.03
N LYS A 78 -1.79 -4.71 -13.17
CA LYS A 78 -1.42 -6.07 -13.63
C LYS A 78 -1.99 -7.16 -12.72
N HIS A 79 -2.18 -6.85 -11.44
CA HIS A 79 -2.75 -7.75 -10.44
C HIS A 79 -4.27 -7.57 -10.26
N ASN A 80 -4.93 -6.78 -11.12
CA ASN A 80 -6.34 -6.41 -10.98
C ASN A 80 -6.68 -5.73 -9.63
N LEU A 81 -5.70 -5.07 -9.01
CA LEU A 81 -5.88 -4.33 -7.77
C LEU A 81 -6.02 -2.84 -8.06
N SER A 82 -7.03 -2.20 -7.47
CA SER A 82 -7.16 -0.75 -7.43
C SER A 82 -6.34 -0.16 -6.28
N ILE A 83 -5.76 1.04 -6.46
CA ILE A 83 -5.19 1.80 -5.33
C ILE A 83 -6.32 2.69 -4.80
N GLY A 84 -6.86 2.38 -3.64
CA GLY A 84 -8.05 3.04 -3.08
C GLY A 84 -7.73 4.33 -2.35
N SER A 85 -6.71 4.29 -1.50
CA SER A 85 -6.26 5.43 -0.72
C SER A 85 -4.74 5.46 -0.58
N ILE A 86 -4.24 6.66 -0.28
CA ILE A 86 -2.83 6.95 -0.03
C ILE A 86 -2.76 7.66 1.31
N VAL A 87 -2.05 7.05 2.26
CA VAL A 87 -1.77 7.67 3.56
C VAL A 87 -0.54 8.54 3.42
N ALA A 88 -0.69 9.83 3.70
CA ALA A 88 0.39 10.80 3.67
C ALA A 88 1.37 10.58 4.85
N PRO A 89 2.69 10.71 4.63
CA PRO A 89 3.69 10.62 5.70
C PRO A 89 3.68 11.93 6.50
N VAL A 90 2.87 12.02 7.55
CA VAL A 90 2.76 13.22 8.40
C VAL A 90 3.54 13.10 9.72
N TRP A 91 4.54 12.21 9.74
CA TRP A 91 5.35 11.94 10.94
C TRP A 91 6.85 11.94 10.62
N PRO A 92 7.71 12.52 11.49
CA PRO A 92 9.15 12.56 11.25
C PRO A 92 9.83 11.21 11.00
N PRO A 93 9.48 10.10 11.69
CA PRO A 93 10.15 8.81 11.49
C PRO A 93 9.99 8.20 10.09
N VAL A 94 9.05 8.70 9.28
CA VAL A 94 8.77 8.19 7.94
C VAL A 94 9.21 9.17 6.85
N GLY A 95 10.08 10.14 7.20
CA GLY A 95 10.52 11.22 6.30
C GLY A 95 9.49 12.34 6.12
N GLY A 96 8.38 12.26 6.86
CA GLY A 96 7.27 13.19 6.80
C GLY A 96 7.47 14.47 7.59
N GLY A 97 6.66 15.48 7.27
CA GLY A 97 6.55 16.74 8.02
C GLY A 97 5.30 16.77 8.90
N SER A 98 5.22 17.78 9.78
CA SER A 98 3.99 18.06 10.53
C SER A 98 2.82 18.25 9.56
N ALA A 99 1.66 17.65 9.87
CA ALA A 99 0.42 17.94 9.14
C ALA A 99 0.03 19.42 9.18
N MET A 100 0.56 20.18 10.14
CA MET A 100 0.33 21.62 10.29
C MET A 100 1.30 22.49 9.47
N GLY A 101 2.28 21.91 8.77
CA GLY A 101 3.32 22.63 8.04
C GLY A 101 4.48 23.10 8.93
N SER A 102 5.35 23.93 8.35
CA SER A 102 6.49 24.54 9.06
C SER A 102 6.04 25.73 9.90
N ALA A 103 6.71 25.97 11.04
CA ALA A 103 6.57 27.26 11.72
C ALA A 103 7.12 28.36 10.79
N SER A 104 6.27 29.34 10.49
CA SER A 104 6.62 30.54 9.70
C SER A 104 7.66 31.40 10.40
#